data_AF-S4W665-F1
#
_entry.id   AF-S4W665-F1
#
_cell.length_a   1.000
_cell.length_b   1.000
_cell.length_c   1.000
_cell.angle_alpha   90.00
_cell.angle_beta   90.00
_cell.angle_gamma   90.00
#
_symmetry.space_group_name_H-M   'P 1'
#
loop_
_entity.id
_entity.type
_entity.pdbx_description
1 polymer ?
#
loop_
_entity_poly.entity_id
_entity_poly.type
_entity_poly.pdbx_seq_one_letter_code
_entity_poly.pdbx_strand_id
1 'polypeptide(L)' 'MFLVTTDTKLGAVVVAPECADDLDDETQAVIEAAAFTWRSDIEAFTQPGQNRQAASRIALRLVQLGHDVLAV' A
#
# COMPACT_ATOMS: atom_id res chain seq x y z
N MET A 1 -2.56 -1.94 -10.92
CA MET A 1 -3.32 -0.95 -10.09
C MET A 1 -3.10 -1.27 -8.62
N PHE A 2 -3.16 -0.28 -7.70
CA PHE A 2 -3.07 -0.51 -6.25
C PHE A 2 -4.34 -0.10 -5.51
N LEU A 3 -4.80 -0.95 -4.60
CA LEU A 3 -5.77 -0.59 -3.56
C LEU A 3 -5.03 -0.01 -2.36
N VAL A 4 -5.44 1.16 -1.89
CA VAL A 4 -4.95 1.77 -0.65
C VAL A 4 -6.13 2.05 0.28
N THR A 5 -6.16 1.41 1.45
CA THR A 5 -7.30 1.56 2.38
C THR A 5 -6.90 1.47 3.84
N THR A 6 -7.75 1.96 4.74
CA THR A 6 -7.65 1.67 6.17
C THR A 6 -8.55 0.51 6.55
N ASP A 7 -7.97 -0.63 6.91
CA ASP A 7 -8.73 -1.81 7.35
C ASP A 7 -8.93 -1.77 8.87
N THR A 8 -10.21 -1.74 9.30
CA THR A 8 -10.60 -1.68 10.71
C THR A 8 -10.44 -3.01 11.45
N LYS A 9 -10.54 -4.15 10.75
CA LYS A 9 -10.37 -5.48 11.34
C LYS A 9 -8.91 -5.79 11.57
N LEU A 10 -8.05 -5.38 10.63
CA LEU A 10 -6.59 -5.49 10.76
C LEU A 10 -6.01 -4.38 11.63
N GLY A 11 -6.73 -3.27 11.83
CA GLY A 11 -6.25 -2.11 12.56
C GLY A 11 -5.04 -1.46 11.87
N ALA A 12 -5.01 -1.47 10.54
CA ALA A 12 -3.84 -1.12 9.74
C ALA A 12 -4.23 -0.33 8.47
N VAL A 13 -3.26 0.38 7.91
CA VAL A 13 -3.32 0.80 6.51
C VAL A 13 -2.86 -0.37 5.65
N VAL A 14 -3.58 -0.64 4.57
CA VAL A 14 -3.31 -1.72 3.62
C VAL A 14 -3.01 -1.11 2.26
N VAL A 15 -1.94 -1.59 1.63
CA VAL A 15 -1.61 -1.34 0.23
C VAL A 15 -1.54 -2.69 -0.46
N ALA A 16 -2.48 -2.97 -1.35
CA ALA A 16 -2.54 -4.24 -2.07
C ALA A 16 -2.37 -3.97 -3.58
N PRO A 17 -1.38 -4.59 -4.24
CA PRO A 17 -1.36 -4.62 -5.69
C PRO A 17 -2.54 -5.47 -6.21
N GLU A 18 -3.10 -5.11 -7.36
CA GLU A 18 -4.13 -5.91 -8.02
C GLU A 18 -3.53 -7.21 -8.61
N CYS A 19 -2.30 -7.11 -9.15
CA CYS A 19 -1.53 -8.24 -9.63
C CYS A 19 -0.10 -8.22 -9.05
N ALA A 20 0.50 -9.39 -8.81
CA ALA A 20 1.91 -9.47 -8.40
C ALA A 20 2.86 -8.80 -9.41
N ASP A 21 2.50 -8.77 -10.70
CA ASP A 21 3.26 -8.11 -11.76
C ASP A 21 3.23 -6.57 -11.66
N ASP A 22 2.29 -5.98 -10.90
CA ASP A 22 2.28 -4.53 -10.61
C ASP A 22 3.38 -4.13 -9.61
N LEU A 23 3.99 -5.12 -8.94
CA LEU A 23 4.97 -4.91 -7.89
C LEU A 23 6.39 -5.06 -8.43
N ASP A 24 6.94 -3.96 -8.96
CA ASP A 24 8.36 -3.87 -9.27
C ASP A 24 9.22 -3.53 -8.03
N ASP A 25 10.54 -3.73 -8.16
CA ASP A 25 11.51 -3.52 -7.08
C ASP A 25 11.49 -2.07 -6.55
N GLU A 26 11.28 -1.08 -7.43
CA GLU A 26 11.22 0.33 -7.06
C GLU A 26 10.00 0.63 -6.19
N THR A 27 8.85 0.12 -6.61
CA THR A 27 7.56 0.29 -5.93
C THR A 27 7.57 -0.39 -4.58
N GLN A 28 8.09 -1.62 -4.50
CA GLN A 28 8.26 -2.31 -3.24
C GLN A 28 9.17 -1.52 -2.28
N ALA A 29 10.31 -1.02 -2.75
CA ALA A 29 11.22 -0.23 -1.92
C ALA A 29 10.55 1.06 -1.39
N VAL A 30 9.73 1.73 -2.19
CA VAL A 30 8.98 2.92 -1.77
C VAL A 30 7.93 2.60 -0.71
N ILE A 31 7.21 1.49 -0.85
CA ILE A 31 6.21 1.04 0.12
C ILE A 31 6.88 0.66 1.45
N GLU A 32 7.98 -0.09 1.40
CA GLU A 32 8.74 -0.50 2.59
C GLU A 32 9.39 0.69 3.31
N ALA A 33 9.93 1.67 2.56
CA ALA A 33 10.46 2.91 3.12
C ALA A 33 9.39 3.75 3.85
N ALA A 34 8.11 3.56 3.52
CA ALA A 34 6.97 4.15 4.23
C ALA A 34 6.54 3.35 5.50
N ALA A 35 7.36 2.39 5.94
CA ALA A 35 7.14 1.52 7.09
C ALA A 35 5.95 0.56 6.93
N PHE A 36 5.63 0.19 5.68
CA PHE A 36 4.76 -0.94 5.41
C PHE A 36 5.58 -2.22 5.34
N THR A 37 4.96 -3.36 5.66
CA THR A 37 5.58 -4.68 5.59
C THR A 37 4.70 -5.61 4.77
N TRP A 38 5.31 -6.36 3.86
CA TRP A 38 4.61 -7.39 3.07
C TRP A 38 4.05 -8.48 3.98
N ARG A 39 2.80 -8.83 3.74
CA ARG A 39 2.07 -9.91 4.41
C ARG A 39 1.59 -10.92 3.37
N SER A 40 2.29 -12.04 3.30
CA SER A 40 2.01 -13.11 2.34
C SER A 40 0.67 -13.82 2.58
N ASP A 41 0.08 -13.69 3.77
CA ASP A 41 -1.22 -14.30 4.08
C ASP A 41 -2.41 -13.57 3.43
N ILE A 42 -2.22 -12.31 3.04
CA ILE A 42 -3.23 -11.47 2.39
C ILE A 42 -2.73 -10.81 1.11
N GLU A 43 -1.53 -11.19 0.67
CA GLU A 43 -0.84 -10.65 -0.51
C GLU A 43 -0.87 -9.11 -0.57
N ALA A 44 -0.61 -8.47 0.57
CA ALA A 44 -0.66 -7.02 0.70
C ALA A 44 0.39 -6.49 1.68
N PHE A 45 0.74 -5.22 1.51
CA PHE A 45 1.55 -4.47 2.44
C PHE A 45 0.69 -3.87 3.54
N THR A 46 1.16 -3.94 4.79
CA THR A 46 0.43 -3.37 5.93
C THR A 46 1.31 -2.48 6.79
N GLN A 47 0.74 -1.39 7.26
CA GLN A 47 1.34 -0.52 8.27
C GLN A 47 0.38 -0.44 9.47
N PRO A 48 0.81 -0.80 10.70
CA PRO A 48 -0.04 -0.75 11.88
C PRO A 48 -0.61 0.65 12.16
N GLY A 49 -1.86 0.69 12.60
CA GLY A 49 -2.60 1.91 12.88
C GLY A 49 -3.47 2.36 11.71
N GLN A 50 -4.55 3.07 12.01
CA GLN A 50 -5.52 3.54 11.01
C GLN A 50 -5.23 4.98 10.58
N ASN A 51 -3.97 5.24 10.22
CA ASN A 51 -3.53 6.59 9.89
C ASN A 51 -3.91 6.96 8.45
N ARG A 52 -5.06 7.63 8.28
CA ARG A 52 -5.50 8.14 6.96
C ARG A 52 -4.48 9.03 6.26
N GLN A 53 -3.62 9.74 6.99
CA GLN A 53 -2.54 10.51 6.37
C GLN A 53 -1.45 9.61 5.78
N ALA A 54 -1.13 8.50 6.44
CA ALA A 54 -0.19 7.52 5.89
C ALA A 54 -0.76 6.89 4.60
N ALA A 55 -2.04 6.52 4.60
CA ALA A 55 -2.76 6.06 3.40
C ALA A 55 -2.69 7.09 2.26
N SER A 56 -2.97 8.36 2.55
CA SER A 56 -2.93 9.43 1.53
C SER A 56 -1.51 9.67 0.99
N ARG A 57 -0.49 9.60 1.85
CA ARG A 57 0.91 9.79 1.44
C ARG A 57 1.39 8.67 0.53
N ILE A 58 1.10 7.40 0.87
CA ILE A 58 1.53 6.28 0.04
C ILE A 58 0.78 6.24 -1.28
N ALA A 59 -0.53 6.54 -1.28
CA ALA A 59 -1.32 6.68 -2.51
C ALA A 59 -0.70 7.73 -3.46
N LEU A 60 -0.32 8.90 -2.95
CA LEU A 60 0.34 9.93 -3.76
C LEU A 60 1.69 9.46 -4.32
N ARG A 61 2.48 8.72 -3.54
CA ARG A 61 3.76 8.18 -4.00
C ARG A 61 3.59 7.17 -5.13
N LEU A 62 2.61 6.27 -5.02
CA LEU A 62 2.30 5.28 -6.06
C LEU A 62 1.86 5.97 -7.36
N VAL A 63 1.01 7.00 -7.29
CA VAL A 63 0.64 7.80 -8.46
C VAL A 63 1.85 8.51 -9.08
N GLN A 64 2.79 9.01 -8.26
CA GLN A 64 4.03 9.63 -8.77
C GLN A 64 4.96 8.65 -9.50
N LEU A 65 4.89 7.36 -9.16
CA LEU A 65 5.59 6.29 -9.88
C LEU A 65 4.85 5.84 -11.15
N GLY A 66 3.65 6.37 -11.42
CA GLY A 66 2.86 6.06 -12.61
C GLY A 66 1.81 4.96 -12.39
N HIS A 67 1.57 4.55 -11.14
CA HIS A 67 0.55 3.54 -10.83
C HIS A 67 -0.84 4.14 -10.70
N ASP A 68 -1.84 3.42 -11.20
CA ASP A 68 -3.24 3.69 -10.88
C ASP A 68 -3.55 3.29 -9.44
N VAL A 69 -4.26 4.15 -8.70
CA VAL A 69 -4.57 3.93 -7.27
C VAL A 69 -6.08 4.07 -7.01
N LEU A 70 -6.66 3.05 -6.39
CA LEU A 70 -7.97 3.09 -5.76
C LEU A 70 -7.81 3.34 -4.26
N ALA A 71 -8.17 4.54 -3.78
CA ALA A 71 -8.06 4.90 -2.37
C ALA A 71 -9.44 4.96 -1.69
N VAL A 72 -9.62 4.21 -0.58
CA VAL A 72 -10.93 4.04 0.11
C VAL A 72 -10.83 4.10 1.63
#